data_AF-A0A2T6KAV4-F1
#
_entry.id   AF-A0A2T6KAV4-F1
#
_cell.length_a   1.000
_cell.length_b   1.000
_cell.length_c   1.000
_cell.angle_alpha   90.00
_cell.angle_beta   90.00
_cell.angle_gamma   90.00
#
_symmetry.space_group_name_H-M   'P 1'
#
loop_
_entity.id
_entity.type
_entity.pdbx_description
1 polymer ?
#
loop_
_entity_poly.entity_id
_entity_poly.type
_entity_poly.pdbx_seq_one_letter_code
_entity_poly.pdbx_strand_id
1 'polypeptide(L)'
;MDEGLIIKLYRERAGLTQAQLGKGICSVTHVSKIERGLTQCSKEIINLICERLNIDLQKELEQNELLEKKLNEWLEVMVKQQIADIELLKQEIEDNTFVHVSEAHHFYRILVARYFLLKGDVEKGKDILKSCQAHWNELDRYEKNLLEHTLGIYYLTLNKSKEAIHHLKKINPMEYNNHEFYFHLASASHYTNAKVKSYYYGNLALSYFRKTNNFKRILDSEMLMLAQMGSNDLDHFEDTVQQYQSLIKSCRTYQEEAKEINVWHNLGVEYFSKEYYKEAVDVYKKVLEMCKSFQNPHLKLSALRGYVHSCLYIENLNNKEELKNCICDGQEIAKKTQNKTYEYVFHMLDILLHDEDKKDYYPFSENTFLPHLRETGNSILITLYEKELFQYYRKTSQYQKASGLAVRYIEFPAQ
;
A
#
# COMPACT_ATOMS: atom_id res chain seq x y z
N MET A 1 13.85 -17.15 22.70
CA MET A 1 13.08 -18.41 22.67
C MET A 1 13.15 -19.12 24.02
N ASP A 2 12.13 -19.87 24.41
CA ASP A 2 12.12 -20.67 25.64
C ASP A 2 12.52 -22.12 25.30
N GLU A 3 13.49 -22.66 26.04
CA GLU A 3 13.97 -24.06 25.94
C GLU A 3 12.81 -25.06 25.88
N GLY A 4 11.74 -24.79 26.63
CA GLY A 4 10.54 -25.63 26.68
C GLY A 4 9.84 -25.82 25.34
N LEU A 5 9.77 -24.78 24.53
CA LEU A 5 9.01 -24.81 23.28
C LEU A 5 9.72 -25.63 22.20
N ILE A 6 11.06 -25.53 22.11
CA ILE A 6 11.87 -26.41 21.25
C ILE A 6 11.66 -27.87 21.66
N ILE A 7 11.71 -28.17 22.97
CA ILE A 7 11.50 -29.52 23.48
C ILE A 7 10.13 -30.06 23.07
N LYS A 8 9.07 -29.26 23.23
CA LYS A 8 7.71 -29.63 22.82
C LYS A 8 7.62 -29.97 21.34
N LEU A 9 8.22 -29.12 20.51
CA LEU A 9 8.21 -29.22 19.06
C LEU A 9 8.91 -30.50 18.57
N TYR A 10 10.10 -30.80 19.10
CA TYR A 10 10.83 -32.03 18.77
C TYR A 10 10.14 -33.28 19.33
N ARG A 11 9.50 -33.19 20.50
CA ARG A 11 8.66 -34.27 21.03
C ARG A 11 7.53 -34.62 20.07
N GLU A 12 6.82 -33.61 19.56
CA GLU A 12 5.70 -33.80 18.64
C GLU A 12 6.15 -34.42 17.31
N ARG A 13 7.30 -34.00 16.77
CA ARG A 13 7.90 -34.63 15.59
C ARG A 13 8.31 -36.09 15.82
N ALA A 14 8.80 -36.41 17.01
CA ALA A 14 9.12 -37.79 17.40
C ALA A 14 7.86 -38.64 17.68
N GLY A 15 6.65 -38.05 17.62
CA GLY A 15 5.39 -38.74 17.93
C GLY A 15 5.25 -39.15 19.40
N LEU A 16 6.00 -38.51 20.30
CA LEU A 16 6.04 -38.88 21.71
C LEU A 16 4.96 -38.12 22.50
N THR A 17 4.30 -38.80 23.42
CA THR A 17 3.50 -38.15 24.47
C THR A 17 4.41 -37.56 25.54
N GLN A 18 3.93 -36.55 26.28
CA GLN A 18 4.67 -35.99 27.43
C GLN A 18 5.06 -37.07 28.47
N ALA A 19 4.20 -38.09 28.63
CA ALA A 19 4.48 -39.21 29.52
C ALA A 19 5.63 -40.09 29.02
N GLN A 20 5.68 -40.36 27.72
CA GLN A 20 6.79 -41.10 27.11
C GLN A 20 8.09 -40.28 27.17
N LEU A 21 8.02 -38.97 26.92
CA LEU A 21 9.19 -38.09 27.03
C LEU A 21 9.74 -38.06 28.46
N GLY A 22 8.88 -37.98 29.48
CA GLY A 22 9.28 -37.91 30.88
C GLY A 22 9.71 -39.25 31.51
N LYS A 23 9.36 -40.39 30.92
CA LYS A 23 9.53 -41.72 31.53
C LYS A 23 10.97 -41.97 32.03
N GLY A 24 11.15 -42.15 33.34
CA GLY A 24 12.47 -42.38 33.94
C GLY A 24 13.37 -41.14 34.04
N ILE A 25 12.85 -39.94 33.72
CA ILE A 25 13.53 -38.65 33.89
C ILE A 25 12.74 -37.78 34.89
N CYS A 26 11.46 -37.51 34.61
CA CYS A 26 10.59 -36.66 35.43
C CYS A 26 9.10 -36.98 35.23
N SER A 27 8.21 -36.36 36.01
CA SER A 27 6.76 -36.60 35.87
C SER A 27 6.18 -35.92 34.63
N VAL A 28 5.03 -36.41 34.14
CA VAL A 28 4.30 -35.81 33.01
C VAL A 28 3.97 -34.33 33.26
N THR A 29 3.58 -34.01 34.50
CA THR A 29 3.33 -32.64 34.95
C THR A 29 4.59 -31.78 34.94
N HIS A 30 5.76 -32.37 35.17
CA HIS A 30 7.04 -31.67 35.09
C HIS A 30 7.41 -31.37 33.62
N VAL A 31 7.29 -32.35 32.71
CA VAL A 31 7.47 -32.14 31.27
C VAL A 31 6.54 -31.04 30.75
N SER A 32 5.25 -31.10 31.13
CA SER A 32 4.27 -30.08 30.74
C SER A 32 4.61 -28.68 31.25
N LYS A 33 5.28 -28.56 32.40
CA LYS A 33 5.75 -27.28 32.94
C LYS A 33 6.99 -26.77 32.21
N ILE A 34 7.93 -27.68 31.87
CA ILE A 34 9.09 -27.38 31.02
C ILE A 34 8.61 -26.82 29.68
N GLU A 35 7.73 -27.55 28.99
CA GLU A 35 7.23 -27.17 27.66
C GLU A 35 6.45 -25.84 27.62
N ARG A 36 6.06 -25.32 28.78
CA ARG A 36 5.33 -24.05 28.92
C ARG A 36 6.18 -22.92 29.52
N GLY A 37 7.45 -23.16 29.84
CA GLY A 37 8.31 -22.16 30.46
C GLY A 37 7.99 -21.85 31.93
N LEU A 38 7.19 -22.68 32.60
CA LEU A 38 6.60 -22.36 33.91
C LEU A 38 7.47 -22.78 35.10
N THR A 39 8.66 -23.35 34.89
CA THR A 39 9.52 -23.86 35.98
C THR A 39 10.99 -23.83 35.58
N GLN A 40 11.84 -23.21 36.41
CA GLN A 40 13.30 -23.39 36.31
C GLN A 40 13.63 -24.85 36.62
N CYS A 41 14.01 -25.61 35.60
CA CYS A 41 14.42 -26.99 35.75
C CYS A 41 15.94 -27.08 35.90
N SER A 42 16.41 -28.16 36.54
CA SER A 42 17.85 -28.42 36.60
C SER A 42 18.37 -28.73 35.19
N LYS A 43 19.58 -28.24 34.88
CA LYS A 43 20.26 -28.51 33.60
C LYS A 43 20.37 -30.02 33.31
N GLU A 44 20.47 -30.84 34.35
CA GLU A 44 20.49 -32.30 34.25
C GLU A 44 19.21 -32.88 33.63
N ILE A 45 18.02 -32.40 34.05
CA ILE A 45 16.75 -32.87 33.50
C ILE A 45 16.61 -32.45 32.03
N ILE A 46 16.98 -31.21 31.70
CA ILE A 46 16.98 -30.70 30.32
C ILE A 46 17.89 -31.56 29.45
N ASN A 47 19.12 -31.85 29.90
CA ASN A 47 20.08 -32.66 29.16
C ASN A 47 19.54 -34.09 28.88
N LEU A 48 18.96 -34.75 29.88
CA LEU A 48 18.37 -36.09 29.71
C LEU A 48 17.19 -36.10 28.72
N ILE A 49 16.39 -35.03 28.70
CA ILE A 49 15.30 -34.86 27.73
C ILE A 49 15.88 -34.64 26.31
N CYS A 50 16.91 -33.81 26.18
CA CYS A 50 17.56 -33.52 24.90
C CYS A 50 18.25 -34.76 24.31
N GLU A 51 18.94 -35.54 25.14
CA GLU A 51 19.53 -36.82 24.74
C GLU A 51 18.46 -37.79 24.20
N ARG A 52 17.30 -37.85 24.86
CA ARG A 52 16.17 -38.70 24.43
C ARG A 52 15.57 -38.24 23.10
N LEU A 53 15.50 -36.94 22.87
CA LEU A 53 15.03 -36.36 21.61
C LEU A 53 16.12 -36.37 20.52
N ASN A 54 17.36 -36.70 20.89
CA ASN A 54 18.54 -36.63 20.04
C ASN A 54 18.73 -35.23 19.41
N ILE A 55 18.62 -34.19 20.24
CA ILE A 55 18.76 -32.79 19.83
C ILE A 55 19.87 -32.07 20.58
N ASP A 56 20.52 -31.13 19.90
CA ASP A 56 21.40 -30.13 20.50
C ASP A 56 20.60 -28.86 20.73
N LEU A 57 20.03 -28.72 21.93
CA LEU A 57 19.13 -27.61 22.27
C LEU A 57 19.78 -26.24 22.09
N GLN A 58 21.07 -26.10 22.42
CA GLN A 58 21.76 -24.83 22.33
C GLN A 58 21.92 -24.41 20.86
N LYS A 59 22.29 -25.36 20.00
CA LYS A 59 22.38 -25.12 18.56
C LYS A 59 21.02 -24.76 17.96
N GLU A 60 19.94 -25.41 18.38
CA GLU A 60 18.58 -25.10 17.90
C GLU A 60 18.11 -23.70 18.34
N LEU A 61 18.42 -23.30 19.58
CA LEU A 61 18.16 -21.93 20.06
C LEU A 61 18.91 -20.89 19.22
N GLU A 62 20.21 -21.10 18.99
CA GLU A 62 21.04 -20.19 18.18
C GLU A 62 20.53 -20.10 16.73
N GLN A 63 20.12 -21.22 16.15
CA GLN A 63 19.52 -21.25 14.82
C GLN A 63 18.20 -20.48 14.76
N ASN A 64 17.34 -20.60 15.78
CA ASN A 64 16.09 -19.87 15.82
C ASN A 64 16.30 -18.36 16.00
N GLU A 65 17.20 -17.94 16.90
CA GLU A 65 17.55 -16.53 17.06
C GLU A 65 18.10 -15.93 15.76
N LEU A 66 18.96 -16.67 15.06
CA LEU A 66 19.47 -16.25 13.75
C LEU A 66 18.34 -16.13 12.71
N LEU A 67 17.41 -17.08 12.69
CA LEU A 67 16.27 -17.05 11.78
C LEU A 67 15.34 -15.86 12.08
N GLU A 68 14.99 -15.62 13.34
CA GLU A 68 14.18 -14.46 13.75
C GLU A 68 14.85 -13.15 13.33
N LYS A 69 16.17 -13.04 13.50
CA LYS A 69 16.93 -11.88 13.04
C LYS A 69 16.82 -11.70 11.53
N LYS A 70 17.01 -12.76 10.75
CA LYS A 70 16.86 -12.73 9.28
C LYS A 70 15.44 -12.36 8.83
N LEU A 71 14.41 -12.86 9.52
CA LEU A 71 13.01 -12.50 9.22
C LEU A 71 12.75 -11.01 9.50
N ASN A 72 13.30 -10.47 10.59
CA ASN A 72 13.23 -9.04 10.88
C ASN A 72 13.97 -8.21 9.83
N GLU A 73 15.17 -8.63 9.42
CA GLU A 73 15.91 -8.00 8.31
C GLU A 73 15.11 -8.06 7.00
N TRP A 74 14.45 -9.19 6.72
CA TRP A 74 13.60 -9.33 5.54
C TRP A 74 12.41 -8.38 5.55
N LEU A 75 11.74 -8.23 6.70
CA LEU A 75 10.70 -7.22 6.90
C LEU A 75 11.25 -5.80 6.71
N GLU A 76 12.44 -5.50 7.25
CA GLU A 76 13.06 -4.18 7.14
C GLU A 76 13.35 -3.80 5.68
N VAL A 77 13.94 -4.71 4.88
CA VAL A 77 14.23 -4.45 3.47
C VAL A 77 12.95 -4.32 2.64
N MET A 78 11.87 -5.03 3.00
CA MET A 78 10.53 -4.83 2.40
C MET A 78 10.01 -3.43 2.69
N VAL A 79 10.10 -2.98 3.94
CA VAL A 79 9.66 -1.65 4.38
C VAL A 79 10.49 -0.56 3.71
N LYS A 80 11.80 -0.77 3.52
CA LYS A 80 12.75 0.11 2.83
C LYS A 80 12.68 0.06 1.30
N GLN A 81 11.86 -0.82 0.72
CA GLN A 81 11.70 -0.98 -0.74
C GLN A 81 13.03 -1.33 -1.44
N GLN A 82 13.85 -2.19 -0.82
CA GLN A 82 15.13 -2.65 -1.37
C GLN A 82 14.94 -3.96 -2.14
N ILE A 83 14.46 -3.85 -3.38
CA ILE A 83 14.01 -5.01 -4.17
C ILE A 83 15.06 -6.11 -4.32
N ALA A 84 16.34 -5.75 -4.52
CA ALA A 84 17.41 -6.74 -4.64
C ALA A 84 17.61 -7.53 -3.33
N ASP A 85 17.66 -6.84 -2.19
CA ASP A 85 17.87 -7.44 -0.88
C ASP A 85 16.68 -8.31 -0.44
N ILE A 86 15.45 -7.94 -0.86
CA ILE A 86 14.25 -8.75 -0.63
C ILE A 86 14.39 -10.15 -1.26
N GLU A 87 14.91 -10.25 -2.49
CA GLU A 87 15.09 -11.56 -3.15
C GLU A 87 16.24 -12.36 -2.52
N LEU A 88 17.36 -11.70 -2.21
CA LEU A 88 18.51 -12.35 -1.59
C LEU A 88 18.14 -12.96 -0.24
N LEU A 89 17.53 -12.17 0.65
CA LEU A 89 17.13 -12.66 1.97
C LEU A 89 16.04 -13.73 1.88
N LYS A 90 15.11 -13.63 0.91
CA LYS A 90 14.12 -14.69 0.67
C LYS A 90 14.81 -16.02 0.38
N GLN A 91 15.78 -16.03 -0.53
CA GLN A 91 16.52 -17.24 -0.89
C GLN A 91 17.26 -17.81 0.33
N GLU A 92 17.99 -16.96 1.07
CA GLU A 92 18.70 -17.41 2.28
C GLU A 92 17.80 -17.99 3.38
N ILE A 93 16.58 -17.45 3.52
CA ILE A 93 15.60 -17.94 4.49
C ILE A 93 15.02 -19.29 4.02
N GLU A 94 14.71 -19.43 2.72
CA GLU A 94 14.14 -20.66 2.15
C GLU A 94 15.14 -21.82 2.07
N ASP A 95 16.42 -21.53 1.88
CA ASP A 95 17.49 -22.54 1.93
C ASP A 95 17.64 -23.15 3.34
N ASN A 96 17.16 -22.45 4.37
CA ASN A 96 17.11 -22.96 5.74
C ASN A 96 15.80 -23.70 6.01
N THR A 97 15.80 -25.04 5.84
CA THR A 97 14.62 -25.89 6.07
C THR A 97 14.03 -25.77 7.49
N PHE A 98 14.81 -25.28 8.47
CA PHE A 98 14.35 -25.02 9.84
C PHE A 98 13.18 -24.02 9.89
N VAL A 99 13.04 -23.12 8.90
CA VAL A 99 11.98 -22.10 8.86
C VAL A 99 10.56 -22.67 8.81
N HIS A 100 10.38 -23.86 8.25
CA HIS A 100 9.06 -24.48 8.15
C HIS A 100 8.60 -25.13 9.44
N VAL A 101 9.51 -25.26 10.39
CA VAL A 101 9.33 -26.15 11.52
C VAL A 101 9.72 -25.47 12.84
N SER A 102 10.18 -24.22 12.80
CA SER A 102 10.46 -23.38 13.96
C SER A 102 9.21 -22.62 14.43
N GLU A 103 9.26 -21.97 15.59
CA GLU A 103 8.18 -21.09 16.04
C GLU A 103 8.06 -19.83 15.19
N ALA A 104 9.17 -19.37 14.61
CA ALA A 104 9.19 -18.26 13.67
C ALA A 104 8.50 -18.59 12.33
N HIS A 105 7.93 -19.80 12.18
CA HIS A 105 7.18 -20.22 11.02
C HIS A 105 5.98 -19.33 10.74
N HIS A 106 5.20 -18.94 11.75
CA HIS A 106 4.04 -18.08 11.53
C HIS A 106 4.46 -16.68 11.09
N PHE A 107 5.47 -16.09 11.73
CA PHE A 107 6.13 -14.86 11.27
C PHE A 107 6.58 -14.96 9.80
N TYR A 108 7.34 -16.00 9.45
CA TYR A 108 7.77 -16.27 8.07
C TYR A 108 6.59 -16.33 7.10
N ARG A 109 5.53 -17.07 7.42
CA ARG A 109 4.35 -17.19 6.55
C ARG A 109 3.65 -15.87 6.29
N ILE A 110 3.54 -15.02 7.31
CA ILE A 110 2.96 -13.68 7.15
C ILE A 110 3.85 -12.83 6.23
N LEU A 111 5.18 -12.91 6.36
CA LEU A 111 6.11 -12.22 5.47
C LEU A 111 6.07 -12.76 4.03
N VAL A 112 5.90 -14.05 3.82
CA VAL A 112 5.71 -14.63 2.49
C VAL A 112 4.42 -14.09 1.84
N ALA A 113 3.33 -13.99 2.59
CA ALA A 113 2.12 -13.35 2.07
C ALA A 113 2.40 -11.90 1.65
N ARG A 114 3.09 -11.14 2.51
CA ARG A 114 3.48 -9.76 2.24
C ARG A 114 4.37 -9.64 0.99
N TYR A 115 5.31 -10.57 0.80
CA TYR A 115 6.14 -10.66 -0.41
C TYR A 115 5.30 -10.84 -1.68
N PHE A 116 4.35 -11.78 -1.68
CA PHE A 116 3.48 -11.99 -2.84
C PHE A 116 2.63 -10.75 -3.15
N LEU A 117 2.11 -10.07 -2.13
CA LEU A 117 1.40 -8.80 -2.31
C LEU A 117 2.30 -7.73 -2.94
N LEU A 118 3.56 -7.62 -2.50
CA LEU A 118 4.54 -6.70 -3.08
C LEU A 118 4.83 -7.00 -4.56
N LYS A 119 4.84 -8.28 -4.94
CA LYS A 119 5.00 -8.73 -6.33
C LYS A 119 3.75 -8.58 -7.19
N GLY A 120 2.62 -8.20 -6.58
CA GLY A 120 1.33 -8.11 -7.27
C GLY A 120 0.60 -9.45 -7.43
N ASP A 121 1.10 -10.54 -6.84
CA ASP A 121 0.41 -11.83 -6.82
C ASP A 121 -0.60 -11.87 -5.67
N VAL A 122 -1.71 -11.15 -5.87
CA VAL A 122 -2.72 -10.90 -4.84
C VAL A 122 -3.43 -12.19 -4.41
N GLU A 123 -3.67 -13.13 -5.32
CA GLU A 123 -4.35 -14.39 -4.99
C GLU A 123 -3.47 -15.30 -4.13
N LYS A 124 -2.17 -15.46 -4.43
CA LYS A 124 -1.28 -16.21 -3.52
C LYS A 124 -1.17 -15.55 -2.15
N GLY A 125 -1.03 -14.23 -2.11
CA GLY A 125 -0.98 -13.49 -0.85
C GLY A 125 -2.23 -13.73 0.01
N LYS A 126 -3.42 -13.67 -0.61
CA LYS A 126 -4.71 -13.94 0.02
C LYS A 126 -4.85 -15.36 0.57
N ASP A 127 -4.45 -16.37 -0.19
CA ASP A 127 -4.58 -17.76 0.24
C ASP A 127 -3.69 -18.05 1.46
N ILE A 128 -2.48 -17.50 1.49
CA ILE A 128 -1.59 -17.60 2.65
C ILE A 128 -2.19 -16.85 3.84
N LEU A 129 -2.68 -15.61 3.66
CA LEU A 129 -3.31 -14.83 4.73
C LEU A 129 -4.50 -15.54 5.36
N LYS A 130 -5.38 -16.15 4.55
CA LYS A 130 -6.51 -16.95 5.06
C LYS A 130 -6.04 -18.09 5.95
N SER A 131 -4.97 -18.78 5.55
CA SER A 131 -4.40 -19.86 6.35
C SER A 131 -3.76 -19.33 7.64
N CYS A 132 -3.08 -18.18 7.62
CA CYS A 132 -2.58 -17.55 8.84
C CYS A 132 -3.71 -17.14 9.79
N GLN A 133 -4.83 -16.61 9.25
CA GLN A 133 -6.01 -16.27 10.04
C GLN A 133 -6.66 -17.49 10.69
N ALA A 134 -6.67 -18.65 10.02
CA ALA A 134 -7.18 -19.90 10.59
C ALA A 134 -6.39 -20.35 11.84
N HIS A 135 -5.11 -19.98 11.93
CA HIS A 135 -4.23 -20.28 13.07
C HIS A 135 -4.05 -19.08 14.01
N TRP A 136 -4.99 -18.12 14.01
CA TRP A 136 -4.91 -16.89 14.83
C TRP A 136 -4.59 -17.11 16.31
N ASN A 137 -5.13 -18.19 16.90
CA ASN A 137 -4.93 -18.48 18.32
C ASN A 137 -3.51 -18.95 18.65
N GLU A 138 -2.75 -19.41 17.65
CA GLU A 138 -1.35 -19.85 17.79
C GLU A 138 -0.37 -18.69 17.70
N LEU A 139 -0.78 -17.57 17.09
CA LEU A 139 0.06 -16.39 16.90
C LEU A 139 0.35 -15.70 18.22
N ASP A 140 1.59 -15.23 18.37
CA ASP A 140 1.96 -14.34 19.46
C ASP A 140 1.37 -12.93 19.27
N ARG A 141 1.66 -12.01 20.22
CA ARG A 141 1.14 -10.64 20.13
C ARG A 141 1.71 -9.87 18.95
N TYR A 142 3.01 -10.00 18.69
CA TYR A 142 3.66 -9.31 17.58
C TYR A 142 3.13 -9.82 16.23
N GLU A 143 3.02 -11.12 16.06
CA GLU A 143 2.53 -11.79 14.86
C GLU A 143 1.06 -11.45 14.56
N LYS A 144 0.21 -11.35 15.58
CA LYS A 144 -1.17 -10.86 15.41
C LYS A 144 -1.20 -9.45 14.83
N ASN A 145 -0.37 -8.55 15.34
CA ASN A 145 -0.26 -7.19 14.81
C ASN A 145 0.31 -7.16 13.39
N LEU A 146 1.32 -7.99 13.11
CA LEU A 146 1.90 -8.13 11.77
C LEU A 146 0.87 -8.68 10.76
N LEU A 147 0.04 -9.64 11.17
CA LEU A 147 -1.03 -10.18 10.34
C LEU A 147 -2.10 -9.13 10.05
N GLU A 148 -2.55 -8.38 11.06
CA GLU A 148 -3.48 -7.26 10.88
C GLU A 148 -2.90 -6.18 9.95
N HIS A 149 -1.60 -5.90 10.07
CA HIS A 149 -0.90 -4.99 9.17
C HIS A 149 -0.89 -5.51 7.73
N THR A 150 -0.55 -6.78 7.53
CA THR A 150 -0.47 -7.39 6.20
C THR A 150 -1.84 -7.54 5.55
N LEU A 151 -2.90 -7.80 6.34
CA LEU A 151 -4.28 -7.72 5.89
C LEU A 151 -4.67 -6.30 5.45
N GLY A 152 -4.22 -5.29 6.19
CA GLY A 152 -4.37 -3.89 5.79
C GLY A 152 -3.76 -3.58 4.42
N ILE A 153 -2.54 -4.07 4.17
CA ILE A 153 -1.87 -3.97 2.87
C ILE A 153 -2.67 -4.70 1.78
N TYR A 154 -3.12 -5.93 2.05
CA TYR A 154 -3.95 -6.70 1.11
C TYR A 154 -5.25 -5.98 0.73
N TYR A 155 -5.97 -5.39 1.68
CA TYR A 155 -7.18 -4.64 1.33
C TYR A 155 -6.88 -3.35 0.57
N LEU A 156 -5.73 -2.71 0.81
CA LEU A 156 -5.27 -1.60 -0.02
C LEU A 156 -4.98 -2.02 -1.46
N THR A 157 -4.36 -3.19 -1.71
CA THR A 157 -4.13 -3.66 -3.09
C THR A 157 -5.43 -3.96 -3.83
N LEU A 158 -6.52 -4.23 -3.11
CA LEU A 158 -7.86 -4.41 -3.65
C LEU A 158 -8.68 -3.10 -3.75
N ASN A 159 -8.10 -1.93 -3.44
CA ASN A 159 -8.80 -0.64 -3.32
C ASN A 159 -9.95 -0.64 -2.28
N LYS A 160 -9.91 -1.54 -1.31
CA LYS A 160 -10.90 -1.68 -0.22
C LYS A 160 -10.44 -0.92 1.02
N SER A 161 -10.43 0.41 0.92
CA SER A 161 -9.81 1.28 1.94
C SER A 161 -10.50 1.22 3.31
N LYS A 162 -11.81 0.95 3.38
CA LYS A 162 -12.54 0.84 4.65
C LYS A 162 -12.11 -0.41 5.42
N GLU A 163 -12.01 -1.54 4.73
CA GLU A 163 -11.52 -2.80 5.27
C GLU A 163 -10.05 -2.68 5.69
N ALA A 164 -9.22 -2.02 4.89
CA ALA A 164 -7.84 -1.72 5.27
C ALA A 164 -7.77 -0.95 6.59
N ILE A 165 -8.55 0.13 6.75
CA ILE A 165 -8.61 0.91 7.99
C ILE A 165 -9.10 0.06 9.16
N HIS A 166 -10.08 -0.82 8.95
CA HIS A 166 -10.59 -1.72 9.99
C HIS A 166 -9.50 -2.62 10.58
N HIS A 167 -8.67 -3.22 9.72
CA HIS A 167 -7.55 -4.06 10.16
C HIS A 167 -6.43 -3.24 10.80
N LEU A 168 -5.99 -2.17 10.13
CA LEU A 168 -4.86 -1.35 10.60
C LEU A 168 -5.11 -0.66 11.95
N LYS A 169 -6.36 -0.34 12.29
CA LYS A 169 -6.72 0.26 13.59
C LYS A 169 -6.67 -0.71 14.77
N LYS A 170 -6.62 -2.02 14.54
CA LYS A 170 -6.48 -3.01 15.61
C LYS A 170 -5.04 -3.12 16.12
N ILE A 171 -4.08 -2.56 15.38
CA ILE A 171 -2.67 -2.65 15.71
C ILE A 171 -2.38 -1.85 16.98
N ASN A 172 -1.73 -2.51 17.94
CA ASN A 172 -1.21 -1.90 19.15
C ASN A 172 0.24 -1.43 18.93
N PRO A 173 0.52 -0.12 18.88
CA PRO A 173 1.87 0.40 18.60
C PRO A 173 2.91 0.08 19.68
N MET A 174 2.49 -0.32 20.88
CA MET A 174 3.37 -0.72 21.98
C MET A 174 3.85 -2.17 21.83
N GLU A 175 3.08 -3.01 21.13
CA GLU A 175 3.39 -4.44 20.91
C GLU A 175 3.97 -4.69 19.50
N TYR A 176 3.86 -3.71 18.60
CA TYR A 176 4.33 -3.81 17.22
C TYR A 176 5.20 -2.60 16.86
N ASN A 177 6.52 -2.82 16.82
CA ASN A 177 7.53 -1.77 16.66
C ASN A 177 7.71 -1.29 15.20
N ASN A 178 7.10 -1.97 14.23
CA ASN A 178 7.10 -1.52 12.83
C ASN A 178 5.94 -0.56 12.59
N HIS A 179 6.17 0.75 12.76
CA HIS A 179 5.13 1.77 12.62
C HIS A 179 4.84 2.19 11.18
N GLU A 180 5.29 1.43 10.18
CA GLU A 180 4.90 1.61 8.77
C GLU A 180 3.37 1.49 8.59
N PHE A 181 2.65 0.80 9.47
CA PHE A 181 1.18 0.72 9.38
C PHE A 181 0.50 2.10 9.42
N TYR A 182 1.13 3.13 10.00
CA TYR A 182 0.64 4.51 9.91
C TYR A 182 0.66 5.04 8.48
N PHE A 183 1.66 4.65 7.67
CA PHE A 183 1.69 5.01 6.26
C PHE A 183 0.49 4.41 5.53
N HIS A 184 0.19 3.13 5.78
CA HIS A 184 -0.97 2.47 5.19
C HIS A 184 -2.30 3.06 5.69
N LEU A 185 -2.40 3.50 6.95
CA LEU A 185 -3.56 4.25 7.45
C LEU A 185 -3.70 5.60 6.75
N ALA A 186 -2.60 6.29 6.49
CA ALA A 186 -2.58 7.54 5.74
C ALA A 186 -3.08 7.32 4.31
N SER A 187 -2.52 6.34 3.59
CA SER A 187 -2.95 5.98 2.24
C SER A 187 -4.43 5.60 2.20
N ALA A 188 -4.89 4.74 3.11
CA ALA A 188 -6.31 4.35 3.17
C ALA A 188 -7.23 5.55 3.44
N SER A 189 -6.81 6.46 4.32
CA SER A 189 -7.54 7.70 4.62
C SER A 189 -7.57 8.67 3.44
N HIS A 190 -6.51 8.73 2.64
CA HIS A 190 -6.48 9.50 1.40
C HIS A 190 -7.53 8.97 0.42
N TYR A 191 -7.60 7.66 0.20
CA TYR A 191 -8.58 7.04 -0.70
C TYR A 191 -10.03 7.19 -0.23
N THR A 192 -10.28 7.30 1.07
CA THR A 192 -11.61 7.65 1.62
C THR A 192 -11.88 9.15 1.67
N ASN A 193 -11.00 9.99 1.10
CA ASN A 193 -11.08 11.46 1.10
C ASN A 193 -11.08 12.08 2.52
N ALA A 194 -10.58 11.36 3.52
CA ALA A 194 -10.42 11.83 4.90
C ALA A 194 -9.09 12.58 5.08
N LYS A 195 -8.95 13.73 4.41
CA LYS A 195 -7.69 14.50 4.28
C LYS A 195 -6.96 14.76 5.60
N VAL A 196 -7.70 15.20 6.64
CA VAL A 196 -7.11 15.48 7.97
C VAL A 196 -6.52 14.22 8.61
N LYS A 197 -7.23 13.09 8.53
CA LYS A 197 -6.74 11.79 9.03
C LYS A 197 -5.53 11.32 8.22
N SER A 198 -5.59 11.47 6.89
CA SER A 198 -4.46 11.16 5.99
C SER A 198 -3.21 11.95 6.36
N TYR A 199 -3.34 13.25 6.57
CA TYR A 199 -2.22 14.12 6.96
C TYR A 199 -1.66 13.75 8.34
N TYR A 200 -2.53 13.51 9.32
CA TYR A 200 -2.13 13.09 10.66
C TYR A 200 -1.33 11.79 10.66
N TYR A 201 -1.86 10.73 10.04
CA TYR A 201 -1.16 9.44 9.95
C TYR A 201 0.11 9.53 9.10
N GLY A 202 0.12 10.36 8.05
CA GLY A 202 1.31 10.63 7.23
C GLY A 202 2.45 11.24 8.06
N ASN A 203 2.15 12.15 8.99
CA ASN A 203 3.15 12.70 9.90
C ASN A 203 3.73 11.66 10.86
N LEU A 204 2.89 10.77 11.40
CA LEU A 204 3.35 9.68 12.26
C LEU A 204 4.29 8.73 11.50
N ALA A 205 3.91 8.37 10.28
CA ALA A 205 4.73 7.55 9.39
C ALA A 205 6.06 8.23 9.06
N LEU A 206 6.03 9.52 8.68
CA LEU A 206 7.22 10.31 8.40
C LEU A 206 8.19 10.36 9.58
N SER A 207 7.68 10.55 10.80
CA SER A 207 8.49 10.51 12.03
C SER A 207 9.18 9.16 12.21
N TYR A 208 8.45 8.06 12.00
CA TYR A 208 9.00 6.71 12.06
C TYR A 208 10.07 6.45 11.00
N PHE A 209 9.81 6.84 9.74
CA PHE A 209 10.77 6.63 8.64
C PHE A 209 12.03 7.48 8.78
N ARG A 210 11.93 8.69 9.37
CA ARG A 210 13.11 9.49 9.74
C ARG A 210 13.94 8.79 10.81
N LYS A 211 13.32 8.26 11.87
CA LYS A 211 14.02 7.52 12.94
C LYS A 211 14.69 6.24 12.44
N THR A 212 14.11 5.59 11.43
CA THR A 212 14.61 4.32 10.86
C THR A 212 15.45 4.52 9.57
N ASN A 213 15.75 5.76 9.20
CA ASN A 213 16.51 6.11 8.00
C ASN A 213 15.95 5.47 6.70
N ASN A 214 14.62 5.40 6.59
CA ASN A 214 13.96 4.87 5.41
C ASN A 214 13.64 5.99 4.41
N PHE A 215 14.67 6.40 3.67
CA PHE A 215 14.60 7.55 2.76
C PHE A 215 13.52 7.42 1.68
N LYS A 216 13.33 6.23 1.09
CA LYS A 216 12.29 6.02 0.08
C LYS A 216 10.89 6.24 0.65
N ARG A 217 10.64 5.77 1.87
CA ARG A 217 9.35 5.98 2.56
C ARG A 217 9.17 7.39 3.11
N ILE A 218 10.25 8.12 3.40
CA ILE A 218 10.19 9.56 3.70
C ILE A 218 9.61 10.30 2.49
N LEU A 219 10.15 10.04 1.30
CA LEU A 219 9.64 10.64 0.05
C LEU A 219 8.17 10.31 -0.18
N ASP A 220 7.78 9.03 0.00
CA ASP A 220 6.38 8.61 -0.13
C ASP A 220 5.45 9.35 0.85
N SER A 221 5.88 9.51 2.10
CA SER A 221 5.07 10.16 3.14
C SER A 221 4.93 11.65 2.90
N GLU A 222 6.01 12.33 2.52
CA GLU A 222 6.01 13.75 2.17
C GLU A 222 5.13 14.00 0.93
N MET A 223 5.23 13.16 -0.10
CA MET A 223 4.38 13.21 -1.29
C MET A 223 2.89 13.08 -0.93
N LEU A 224 2.55 12.08 -0.11
CA LEU A 224 1.18 11.85 0.34
C LEU A 224 0.64 13.04 1.14
N MET A 225 1.46 13.62 2.03
CA MET A 225 1.08 14.76 2.85
C MET A 225 0.83 16.02 2.01
N LEU A 226 1.71 16.33 1.06
CA LEU A 226 1.54 17.46 0.15
C LEU A 226 0.25 17.39 -0.66
N ALA A 227 -0.11 16.18 -1.13
CA ALA A 227 -1.35 15.96 -1.84
C ALA A 227 -2.61 16.25 -1.00
N GLN A 228 -2.52 16.30 0.34
CA GLN A 228 -3.65 16.67 1.20
C GLN A 228 -3.76 18.19 1.40
N MET A 229 -2.64 18.91 1.35
CA MET A 229 -2.56 20.35 1.65
C MET A 229 -3.12 21.24 0.53
N GLY A 230 -2.94 20.84 -0.74
CA GLY A 230 -3.18 21.71 -1.90
C GLY A 230 -4.59 22.26 -2.10
N SER A 231 -5.58 21.84 -1.32
CA SER A 231 -6.98 22.01 -1.75
C SER A 231 -7.72 23.25 -1.26
N ASN A 232 -7.26 24.06 -0.30
CA ASN A 232 -8.14 25.09 0.29
C ASN A 232 -7.52 26.49 0.53
N ASP A 233 -6.22 26.70 0.37
CA ASP A 233 -5.62 28.03 0.61
C ASP A 233 -4.94 28.56 -0.66
N LEU A 234 -5.36 29.74 -1.13
CA LEU A 234 -4.69 30.46 -2.22
C LEU A 234 -3.48 31.25 -1.68
N ASP A 235 -3.56 31.70 -0.43
CA ASP A 235 -2.57 32.57 0.20
C ASP A 235 -1.20 31.90 0.39
N HIS A 236 -1.15 30.56 0.36
CA HIS A 236 0.06 29.74 0.58
C HIS A 236 0.44 28.85 -0.61
N PHE A 237 -0.05 29.18 -1.82
CA PHE A 237 0.22 28.35 -3.00
C PHE A 237 1.71 28.31 -3.37
N GLU A 238 2.40 29.45 -3.28
CA GLU A 238 3.83 29.53 -3.59
C GLU A 238 4.68 28.66 -2.65
N ASP A 239 4.34 28.64 -1.35
CA ASP A 239 4.98 27.76 -0.37
C ASP A 239 4.78 26.28 -0.72
N THR A 240 3.57 25.94 -1.20
CA THR A 240 3.24 24.58 -1.65
C THR A 240 4.10 24.19 -2.87
N VAL A 241 4.24 25.09 -3.84
CA VAL A 241 5.13 24.90 -5.01
C VAL A 241 6.57 24.71 -4.57
N GLN A 242 7.08 25.51 -3.63
CA GLN A 242 8.43 25.37 -3.10
C GLN A 242 8.65 24.01 -2.41
N GLN A 243 7.66 23.53 -1.66
CA GLN A 243 7.72 22.20 -1.04
C GLN A 243 7.76 21.07 -2.08
N TYR A 244 6.95 21.14 -3.14
CA TYR A 244 7.03 20.22 -4.27
C TYR A 244 8.40 20.25 -4.95
N GLN A 245 8.94 21.45 -5.22
CA GLN A 245 10.28 21.61 -5.81
C GLN A 245 11.39 21.04 -4.92
N SER A 246 11.28 21.20 -3.60
CA SER A 246 12.19 20.59 -2.64
C SER A 246 12.11 19.06 -2.69
N LEU A 247 10.90 18.50 -2.70
CA LEU A 247 10.69 17.05 -2.79
C LEU A 247 11.22 16.48 -4.12
N ILE A 248 11.04 17.18 -5.24
CA ILE A 248 11.62 16.81 -6.54
C ILE A 248 13.15 16.73 -6.46
N LYS A 249 13.80 17.72 -5.83
CA LYS A 249 15.26 17.70 -5.62
C LYS A 249 15.66 16.49 -4.77
N SER A 250 14.90 16.18 -3.71
CA SER A 250 15.15 15.00 -2.88
C SER A 250 15.03 13.70 -3.68
N CYS A 251 13.99 13.54 -4.51
CA CYS A 251 13.85 12.36 -5.39
C CYS A 251 15.07 12.18 -6.30
N ARG A 252 15.62 13.27 -6.88
CA ARG A 252 16.84 13.23 -7.69
C ARG A 252 18.05 12.79 -6.90
N THR A 253 18.25 13.36 -5.70
CA THR A 253 19.37 13.02 -4.81
C THR A 253 19.38 11.52 -4.46
N TYR A 254 18.20 10.94 -4.23
CA TYR A 254 18.03 9.52 -3.93
C TYR A 254 17.84 8.63 -5.16
N GLN A 255 17.95 9.19 -6.38
CA GLN A 255 17.82 8.47 -7.65
C GLN A 255 16.48 7.73 -7.81
N GLU A 256 15.40 8.31 -7.26
CA GLU A 256 14.04 7.75 -7.31
C GLU A 256 13.26 8.38 -8.47
N GLU A 257 13.63 8.05 -9.72
CA GLU A 257 13.09 8.67 -10.95
C GLU A 257 11.55 8.52 -11.07
N ALA A 258 11.00 7.34 -10.75
CA ALA A 258 9.55 7.12 -10.75
C ALA A 258 8.82 8.03 -9.74
N LYS A 259 9.41 8.26 -8.56
CA LYS A 259 8.85 9.15 -7.54
C LYS A 259 8.97 10.60 -7.99
N GLU A 260 10.09 10.99 -8.61
CA GLU A 260 10.25 12.33 -9.18
C GLU A 260 9.15 12.65 -10.19
N ILE A 261 8.89 11.73 -11.12
CA ILE A 261 7.82 11.86 -12.11
C ILE A 261 6.45 12.04 -11.43
N ASN A 262 6.14 11.24 -10.41
CA ASN A 262 4.89 11.37 -9.65
C ASN A 262 4.78 12.73 -8.94
N VAL A 263 5.88 13.25 -8.40
CA VAL A 263 5.88 14.55 -7.71
C VAL A 263 5.65 15.69 -8.70
N TRP A 264 6.29 15.64 -9.88
CA TRP A 264 5.98 16.57 -10.98
C TRP A 264 4.53 16.46 -11.42
N HIS A 265 4.01 15.24 -11.59
CA HIS A 265 2.61 15.04 -11.96
C HIS A 265 1.67 15.68 -10.93
N ASN A 266 1.90 15.45 -9.64
CA ASN A 266 1.09 16.04 -8.56
C ASN A 266 1.17 17.57 -8.54
N LEU A 267 2.35 18.15 -8.80
CA LEU A 267 2.50 19.60 -8.97
C LEU A 267 1.68 20.12 -10.16
N GLY A 268 1.63 19.38 -11.27
CA GLY A 268 0.78 19.71 -12.42
C GLY A 268 -0.72 19.66 -12.08
N VAL A 269 -1.15 18.70 -11.27
CA VAL A 269 -2.52 18.64 -10.74
C VAL A 269 -2.82 19.84 -9.85
N GLU A 270 -1.85 20.25 -9.03
CA GLU A 270 -1.98 21.37 -8.10
C GLU A 270 -2.12 22.70 -8.86
N TYR A 271 -1.25 22.97 -9.83
CA TYR A 271 -1.40 24.11 -10.76
C TYR A 271 -2.75 24.12 -11.48
N PHE A 272 -3.18 22.97 -12.01
CA PHE A 272 -4.48 22.86 -12.66
C PHE A 272 -5.63 23.19 -11.70
N SER A 273 -5.58 22.71 -10.46
CA SER A 273 -6.63 22.94 -9.47
C SER A 273 -6.78 24.40 -9.04
N LYS A 274 -5.71 25.19 -9.19
CA LYS A 274 -5.67 26.63 -8.97
C LYS A 274 -5.83 27.46 -10.25
N GLU A 275 -6.21 26.81 -11.36
CA GLU A 275 -6.44 27.45 -12.66
C GLU A 275 -5.18 28.03 -13.33
N TYR A 276 -3.98 27.68 -12.86
CA TYR A 276 -2.70 27.98 -13.51
C TYR A 276 -2.43 27.00 -14.66
N TYR A 277 -3.26 27.06 -15.70
CA TYR A 277 -3.27 26.05 -16.76
C TYR A 277 -1.97 26.03 -17.59
N LYS A 278 -1.32 27.17 -17.81
CA LYS A 278 -0.08 27.25 -18.60
C LYS A 278 1.08 26.57 -17.87
N GLU A 279 1.19 26.83 -16.58
CA GLU A 279 2.18 26.23 -15.69
C GLU A 279 1.95 24.72 -15.58
N ALA A 280 0.69 24.28 -15.47
CA ALA A 280 0.34 22.86 -15.50
C ALA A 280 0.79 22.20 -16.82
N VAL A 281 0.57 22.86 -17.96
CA VAL A 281 1.03 22.40 -19.28
C VAL A 281 2.54 22.24 -19.33
N ASP A 282 3.30 23.22 -18.86
CA ASP A 282 4.77 23.17 -18.85
C ASP A 282 5.29 22.02 -17.97
N VAL A 283 4.67 21.82 -16.80
CA VAL A 283 4.97 20.69 -15.92
C VAL A 283 4.67 19.36 -16.60
N TYR A 284 3.52 19.19 -17.24
CA TYR A 284 3.20 17.93 -17.92
C TYR A 284 4.07 17.67 -19.14
N LYS A 285 4.49 18.69 -19.90
CA LYS A 285 5.50 18.52 -20.97
C LYS A 285 6.80 17.96 -20.42
N LYS A 286 7.25 18.47 -19.28
CA LYS A 286 8.44 17.95 -18.59
C LYS A 286 8.26 16.50 -18.15
N VAL A 287 7.10 16.16 -17.58
CA VAL A 287 6.79 14.76 -17.22
C VAL A 287 6.81 13.85 -18.44
N LEU A 288 6.21 14.28 -19.56
CA LEU A 288 6.19 13.52 -20.81
C LEU A 288 7.61 13.30 -21.36
N GLU A 289 8.49 14.30 -21.25
CA GLU A 289 9.90 14.16 -21.61
C GLU A 289 10.61 13.11 -20.74
N MET A 290 10.42 13.15 -19.42
CA MET A 290 10.96 12.13 -18.51
C MET A 290 10.41 10.72 -18.80
N CYS A 291 9.15 10.61 -19.24
CA CYS A 291 8.59 9.31 -19.63
C CYS A 291 9.22 8.73 -20.91
N LYS A 292 9.99 9.51 -21.69
CA LYS A 292 10.76 8.98 -22.83
C LYS A 292 11.96 8.18 -22.36
N SER A 293 12.65 8.63 -21.30
CA SER A 293 13.76 7.87 -20.69
C SER A 293 13.24 6.78 -19.75
N PHE A 294 12.19 7.07 -18.99
CA PHE A 294 11.60 6.14 -18.02
C PHE A 294 10.31 5.51 -18.57
N GLN A 295 10.45 4.34 -19.19
CA GLN A 295 9.34 3.64 -19.84
C GLN A 295 8.37 3.03 -18.82
N ASN A 296 7.40 3.83 -18.38
CA ASN A 296 6.29 3.39 -17.54
C ASN A 296 4.94 3.80 -18.14
N PRO A 297 4.13 2.84 -18.65
CA PRO A 297 2.85 3.12 -19.28
C PRO A 297 1.86 3.90 -18.39
N HIS A 298 1.81 3.59 -17.09
CA HIS A 298 0.86 4.23 -16.18
C HIS A 298 1.20 5.70 -15.94
N LEU A 299 2.49 6.03 -15.77
CA LEU A 299 2.95 7.41 -15.62
C LEU A 299 2.69 8.20 -16.91
N LYS A 300 2.99 7.60 -18.07
CA LYS A 300 2.75 8.22 -19.38
C LYS A 300 1.26 8.49 -19.62
N LEU A 301 0.37 7.54 -19.30
CA LEU A 301 -1.08 7.74 -19.38
C LEU A 301 -1.56 8.92 -18.52
N SER A 302 -1.08 9.00 -17.27
CA SER A 302 -1.45 10.08 -16.36
C SER A 302 -0.95 11.44 -16.84
N ALA A 303 0.27 11.48 -17.39
CA ALA A 303 0.87 12.69 -17.94
C ALA A 303 0.18 13.17 -19.21
N LEU A 304 -0.13 12.26 -20.15
CA LEU A 304 -0.88 12.57 -21.37
C LEU A 304 -2.27 13.11 -21.03
N ARG A 305 -2.97 12.47 -20.09
CA ARG A 305 -4.26 12.96 -19.57
C ARG A 305 -4.11 14.37 -19.03
N GLY A 306 -3.17 14.59 -18.12
CA GLY A 306 -2.93 15.89 -17.49
C GLY A 306 -2.61 16.98 -18.52
N TYR A 307 -1.72 16.69 -19.46
CA TYR A 307 -1.32 17.58 -20.55
C TYR A 307 -2.52 18.02 -21.39
N VAL A 308 -3.24 17.04 -21.97
CA VAL A 308 -4.39 17.31 -22.84
C VAL A 308 -5.47 18.07 -22.07
N HIS A 309 -5.77 17.62 -20.85
CA HIS A 309 -6.81 18.26 -20.03
C HIS A 309 -6.46 19.71 -19.69
N SER A 310 -5.21 20.02 -19.30
CA SER A 310 -4.79 21.41 -19.05
C SER A 310 -4.86 22.27 -20.31
N CYS A 311 -4.46 21.75 -21.47
CA CYS A 311 -4.54 22.47 -22.74
C CYS A 311 -5.97 22.86 -23.10
N LEU A 312 -6.96 21.97 -22.86
CA LEU A 312 -8.37 22.22 -23.18
C LEU A 312 -8.98 23.44 -22.44
N TYR A 313 -8.35 23.91 -21.36
CA TYR A 313 -8.78 25.08 -20.59
C TYR A 313 -8.07 26.39 -20.99
N ILE A 314 -7.14 26.34 -21.94
CA ILE A 314 -6.43 27.53 -22.45
C ILE A 314 -7.17 28.11 -23.65
N GLU A 315 -7.50 29.39 -23.60
CA GLU A 315 -8.10 30.11 -24.74
C GLU A 315 -7.16 30.16 -25.96
N ASN A 316 -7.72 30.09 -27.17
CA ASN A 316 -6.98 30.12 -28.44
C ASN A 316 -5.95 28.98 -28.59
N LEU A 317 -6.43 27.75 -28.45
CA LEU A 317 -5.69 26.51 -28.72
C LEU A 317 -5.13 26.47 -30.15
N ASN A 318 -3.85 26.77 -30.30
CA ASN A 318 -3.17 26.76 -31.61
C ASN A 318 -2.79 25.35 -32.10
N ASN A 319 -2.90 24.30 -31.27
CA ASN A 319 -2.33 22.98 -31.59
C ASN A 319 -3.29 21.79 -31.40
N LYS A 320 -4.50 21.87 -31.98
CA LYS A 320 -5.50 20.78 -31.89
C LYS A 320 -4.99 19.44 -32.46
N GLU A 321 -4.14 19.45 -33.48
CA GLU A 321 -3.54 18.24 -34.05
C GLU A 321 -2.59 17.53 -33.07
N GLU A 322 -1.75 18.28 -32.35
CA GLU A 322 -0.89 17.70 -31.31
C GLU A 322 -1.72 17.02 -30.21
N LEU A 323 -2.79 17.68 -29.74
CA LEU A 323 -3.68 17.10 -28.73
C LEU A 323 -4.34 15.82 -29.21
N LYS A 324 -4.79 15.79 -30.47
CA LYS A 324 -5.36 14.57 -31.07
C LYS A 324 -4.35 13.43 -31.09
N ASN A 325 -3.09 13.70 -31.45
CA ASN A 325 -2.04 12.69 -31.41
C ASN A 325 -1.77 12.19 -29.98
N CYS A 326 -1.74 13.08 -28.99
CA CYS A 326 -1.60 12.70 -27.58
C CYS A 326 -2.77 11.83 -27.09
N ILE A 327 -4.00 12.14 -27.50
CA ILE A 327 -5.18 11.33 -27.19
C ILE A 327 -5.06 9.95 -27.83
N CYS A 328 -4.69 9.85 -29.10
CA CYS A 328 -4.50 8.57 -29.79
C CYS A 328 -3.42 7.71 -29.11
N ASP A 329 -2.25 8.28 -28.80
CA ASP A 329 -1.17 7.60 -28.04
C ASP A 329 -1.69 7.09 -26.68
N GLY A 330 -2.44 7.92 -25.95
CA GLY A 330 -3.09 7.54 -24.71
C GLY A 330 -4.07 6.37 -24.85
N GLN A 331 -4.92 6.39 -25.88
CA GLN A 331 -5.86 5.30 -26.18
C GLN A 331 -5.14 3.99 -26.52
N GLU A 332 -4.06 4.04 -27.31
CA GLU A 332 -3.27 2.86 -27.66
C GLU A 332 -2.60 2.25 -26.43
N ILE A 333 -1.98 3.07 -25.58
CA ILE A 333 -1.35 2.60 -24.34
C ILE A 333 -2.42 2.01 -23.40
N ALA A 334 -3.58 2.66 -23.26
CA ALA A 334 -4.66 2.19 -22.39
C ALA A 334 -5.17 0.81 -22.83
N LYS A 335 -5.39 0.61 -24.15
CA LYS A 335 -5.78 -0.69 -24.72
C LYS A 335 -4.71 -1.76 -24.50
N LYS A 336 -3.44 -1.42 -24.78
CA LYS A 336 -2.30 -2.35 -24.61
C LYS A 336 -2.13 -2.80 -23.15
N THR A 337 -2.40 -1.90 -22.20
CA THR A 337 -2.33 -2.19 -20.75
C THR A 337 -3.64 -2.71 -20.17
N GLN A 338 -4.67 -2.92 -21.01
CA GLN A 338 -6.02 -3.33 -20.59
C GLN A 338 -6.63 -2.41 -19.52
N ASN A 339 -6.28 -1.12 -19.55
CA ASN A 339 -6.72 -0.14 -18.57
C ASN A 339 -8.01 0.55 -19.03
N LYS A 340 -9.14 -0.10 -18.73
CA LYS A 340 -10.46 0.38 -19.18
C LYS A 340 -10.82 1.77 -18.67
N THR A 341 -10.38 2.12 -17.46
CA THR A 341 -10.58 3.48 -16.91
C THR A 341 -9.94 4.53 -17.80
N TYR A 342 -8.68 4.31 -18.22
CA TYR A 342 -8.01 5.26 -19.10
C TYR A 342 -8.54 5.25 -20.54
N GLU A 343 -9.05 4.12 -21.04
CA GLU A 343 -9.77 4.12 -22.33
C GLU A 343 -10.96 5.09 -22.30
N TYR A 344 -11.77 5.06 -21.24
CA TYR A 344 -12.88 5.99 -21.07
C TYR A 344 -12.43 7.44 -20.86
N VAL A 345 -11.36 7.66 -20.09
CA VAL A 345 -10.79 9.00 -19.90
C VAL A 345 -10.35 9.61 -21.23
N PHE A 346 -9.62 8.86 -22.06
CA PHE A 346 -9.17 9.39 -23.35
C PHE A 346 -10.31 9.53 -24.37
N HIS A 347 -11.35 8.70 -24.28
CA HIS A 347 -12.56 8.92 -25.07
C HIS A 347 -13.28 10.21 -24.66
N MET A 348 -13.39 10.50 -23.37
CA MET A 348 -13.95 11.76 -22.89
C MET A 348 -13.11 12.98 -23.31
N LEU A 349 -11.79 12.88 -23.28
CA LEU A 349 -10.90 13.95 -23.77
C LEU A 349 -11.07 14.19 -25.27
N ASP A 350 -11.31 13.13 -26.04
CA ASP A 350 -11.61 13.22 -27.47
C ASP A 350 -12.93 13.96 -27.74
N ILE A 351 -13.98 13.65 -26.96
CA ILE A 351 -15.24 14.39 -27.01
C ILE A 351 -15.00 15.87 -26.71
N LEU A 352 -14.31 16.19 -25.60
CA LEU A 352 -14.04 17.58 -25.20
C LEU A 352 -13.21 18.36 -26.23
N LEU A 353 -12.39 17.69 -27.03
CA LEU A 353 -11.59 18.33 -28.08
C LEU A 353 -12.45 18.77 -29.29
N HIS A 354 -13.53 18.04 -29.58
CA HIS A 354 -14.37 18.23 -30.77
C HIS A 354 -15.75 18.85 -30.49
N ASP A 355 -16.24 18.75 -29.26
CA ASP A 355 -17.57 19.19 -28.82
C ASP A 355 -17.46 20.31 -27.78
N GLU A 356 -17.42 21.55 -28.27
CA GLU A 356 -17.34 22.75 -27.42
C GLU A 356 -18.57 22.90 -26.50
N ASP A 357 -19.73 22.38 -26.91
CA ASP A 357 -20.98 22.40 -26.14
C ASP A 357 -21.06 21.27 -25.09
N LYS A 358 -20.12 20.33 -25.11
CA LYS A 358 -20.07 19.15 -24.20
C LYS A 358 -21.35 18.32 -24.21
N LYS A 359 -22.07 18.28 -25.33
CA LYS A 359 -23.33 17.54 -25.53
C LYS A 359 -23.15 16.05 -25.28
N ASP A 360 -22.07 15.46 -25.75
CA ASP A 360 -21.83 14.01 -25.62
C ASP A 360 -21.05 13.66 -24.35
N TYR A 361 -20.32 14.62 -23.78
CA TYR A 361 -19.46 14.42 -22.61
C TYR A 361 -20.26 14.05 -21.36
N TYR A 362 -21.29 14.83 -21.02
CA TYR A 362 -22.07 14.58 -19.80
C TYR A 362 -22.90 13.29 -19.86
N PRO A 363 -23.60 12.95 -20.98
CA PRO A 363 -24.25 11.66 -21.14
C PRO A 363 -23.29 10.47 -21.03
N PHE A 364 -22.10 10.56 -21.63
CA PHE A 364 -21.10 9.49 -21.51
C PHE A 364 -20.60 9.34 -20.06
N SER A 365 -20.33 10.47 -19.40
CA SER A 365 -19.91 10.50 -17.99
C SER A 365 -20.96 9.87 -17.06
N GLU A 366 -22.24 10.23 -17.23
CA GLU A 366 -23.36 9.71 -16.44
C GLU A 366 -23.60 8.21 -16.67
N ASN A 367 -23.70 7.79 -17.94
CA ASN A 367 -24.24 6.47 -18.29
C ASN A 367 -23.18 5.39 -18.48
N THR A 368 -21.91 5.76 -18.69
CA THR A 368 -20.82 4.81 -18.95
C THR A 368 -19.71 4.93 -17.92
N PHE A 369 -19.14 6.14 -17.75
CA PHE A 369 -17.93 6.28 -16.95
C PHE A 369 -18.18 6.17 -15.45
N LEU A 370 -19.20 6.84 -14.91
CA LEU A 370 -19.55 6.73 -13.48
C LEU A 370 -19.92 5.30 -13.05
N PRO A 371 -20.75 4.54 -13.80
CA PRO A 371 -20.97 3.12 -13.52
C PRO A 371 -19.68 2.31 -13.43
N HIS A 372 -18.77 2.47 -14.40
CA HIS A 372 -17.45 1.83 -14.37
C HIS A 372 -16.62 2.21 -13.14
N LEU A 373 -16.63 3.48 -12.73
CA LEU A 373 -15.95 3.92 -11.51
C LEU A 373 -16.54 3.31 -10.24
N ARG A 374 -17.86 3.08 -10.20
CA ARG A 374 -18.54 2.40 -9.09
C ARG A 374 -18.19 0.92 -9.02
N GLU A 375 -18.09 0.26 -10.16
CA GLU A 375 -17.64 -1.15 -10.24
C GLU A 375 -16.18 -1.30 -9.79
N THR A 376 -15.32 -0.35 -10.18
CA THR A 376 -13.89 -0.37 -9.81
C THR A 376 -13.59 0.20 -8.42
N GLY A 377 -14.56 0.83 -7.76
CA GLY A 377 -14.46 1.29 -6.37
C GLY A 377 -13.67 2.59 -6.15
N ASN A 378 -13.44 3.41 -7.17
CA ASN A 378 -12.65 4.64 -7.04
C ASN A 378 -13.48 5.80 -6.45
N SER A 379 -13.64 5.83 -5.12
CA SER A 379 -14.42 6.83 -4.37
C SER A 379 -14.06 8.28 -4.67
N ILE A 380 -12.77 8.58 -4.85
CA ILE A 380 -12.30 9.94 -5.16
C ILE A 380 -12.85 10.39 -6.51
N LEU A 381 -12.67 9.57 -7.56
CA LEU A 381 -13.15 9.91 -8.90
C LEU A 381 -14.69 9.94 -8.95
N ILE A 382 -15.38 9.01 -8.29
CA ILE A 382 -16.85 9.04 -8.21
C ILE A 382 -17.32 10.38 -7.65
N THR A 383 -16.75 10.82 -6.53
CA THR A 383 -17.12 12.09 -5.89
C THR A 383 -16.85 13.29 -6.82
N LEU A 384 -15.72 13.26 -7.54
CA LEU A 384 -15.35 14.34 -8.47
C LEU A 384 -16.36 14.47 -9.61
N TYR A 385 -16.65 13.37 -10.32
CA TYR A 385 -17.53 13.40 -11.49
C TYR A 385 -19.01 13.57 -11.11
N GLU A 386 -19.43 13.10 -9.93
CA GLU A 386 -20.77 13.40 -9.43
C GLU A 386 -20.94 14.89 -9.10
N LYS A 387 -19.92 15.55 -8.53
CA LYS A 387 -19.94 17.01 -8.30
C LYS A 387 -19.99 17.78 -9.62
N GLU A 388 -19.22 17.34 -10.61
CA GLU A 388 -19.21 17.95 -11.94
C GLU A 388 -20.59 17.86 -12.62
N LEU A 389 -21.19 16.66 -12.62
CA LEU A 389 -22.55 16.46 -13.15
C LEU A 389 -23.60 17.25 -12.37
N PHE A 390 -23.48 17.33 -11.04
CA PHE A 390 -24.38 18.15 -10.23
C PHE A 390 -24.32 19.62 -10.65
N GLN A 391 -23.12 20.19 -10.83
CA GLN A 391 -22.96 21.56 -11.31
C GLN A 391 -23.54 21.75 -12.71
N TYR A 392 -23.32 20.79 -13.62
CA TYR A 392 -23.90 20.81 -14.97
C TYR A 392 -25.42 20.79 -14.95
N TYR A 393 -26.05 19.91 -14.16
CA TYR A 393 -27.50 19.84 -14.04
C TYR A 393 -28.09 21.10 -13.42
N ARG A 394 -27.39 21.74 -12.48
CA ARG A 394 -27.81 23.05 -11.97
C ARG A 394 -27.75 24.14 -13.03
N LYS A 395 -26.67 24.19 -13.83
CA LYS A 395 -26.50 25.19 -14.90
C LYS A 395 -27.52 25.01 -16.03
N THR A 396 -27.92 23.77 -16.33
CA THR A 396 -28.90 23.43 -17.37
C THR A 396 -30.33 23.29 -16.84
N SER A 397 -30.60 23.72 -15.61
CA SER A 397 -31.92 23.68 -14.97
C SER A 397 -32.56 22.29 -14.84
N GLN A 398 -31.76 21.22 -14.88
CA GLN A 398 -32.19 19.83 -14.67
C GLN A 398 -32.25 19.50 -13.18
N TYR A 399 -33.06 20.22 -12.40
CA TYR A 399 -33.05 20.17 -10.94
C TYR A 399 -33.40 18.80 -10.33
N GLN A 400 -34.25 18.00 -10.98
CA GLN A 400 -34.58 16.65 -10.52
C GLN A 400 -33.35 15.73 -10.52
N LYS A 401 -32.56 15.76 -11.61
CA LYS A 401 -31.30 15.01 -11.68
C LYS A 401 -30.28 15.51 -10.66
N ALA A 402 -30.16 16.83 -10.50
CA ALA A 402 -29.28 17.42 -9.48
C ALA A 402 -29.68 17.00 -8.05
N SER A 403 -30.98 16.98 -7.74
CA SER A 403 -31.49 16.53 -6.45
C SER A 403 -31.23 15.04 -6.22
N GLY A 404 -31.41 14.19 -7.24
CA GLY A 404 -31.11 12.76 -7.14
C GLY A 404 -29.63 12.47 -6.82
N LEU A 405 -28.70 13.27 -7.35
CA LEU A 405 -27.29 13.19 -6.96
C LEU A 405 -27.06 13.68 -5.52
N ALA A 406 -27.71 14.77 -5.11
CA ALA A 406 -27.56 15.36 -3.78
C ALA A 406 -28.05 14.44 -2.64
N VAL A 407 -29.15 13.69 -2.84
CA VAL A 407 -29.70 12.76 -1.84
C VAL A 407 -28.66 11.73 -1.40
N ARG A 408 -27.79 11.28 -2.31
CA ARG A 408 -26.71 10.32 -1.99
C ARG A 408 -25.67 10.86 -1.01
N TYR A 409 -25.45 12.17 -1.00
CA TYR A 409 -24.54 12.84 -0.06
C TYR A 409 -25.20 13.06 1.31
N ILE A 410 -26.54 13.02 1.39
CA ILE A 410 -27.31 13.24 2.61
C ILE A 410 -27.59 11.89 3.32
N GLU A 411 -27.86 10.82 2.57
CA GLU A 411 -28.15 9.49 3.12
C GLU A 411 -26.89 8.68 3.50
N PHE A 412 -25.73 9.00 2.92
CA PHE A 412 -24.44 8.37 3.25
C PHE A 412 -23.38 9.44 3.57
N PRO A 413 -23.45 10.11 4.74
CA PRO A 413 -22.39 11.02 5.14
C PRO A 413 -21.07 10.25 5.23
N ALA A 414 -20.01 10.81 4.62
CA ALA A 414 -18.67 10.25 4.71
C ALA A 414 -18.28 10.02 6.17
N GLN A 415 -18.13 8.77 6.59
CA GLN A 415 -17.69 8.35 7.93
C GLN A 415 -16.16 8.30 8.04
#